data_AF-A0A176TFH6-F1
#
_entry.id   AF-A0A176TFH6-F1
#
_cell.length_a   1.000
_cell.length_b   1.000
_cell.length_c   1.000
_cell.angle_alpha   90.00
_cell.angle_beta   90.00
_cell.angle_gamma   90.00
#
_symmetry.space_group_name_H-M   'P 1'
#
loop_
_entity.id
_entity.type
_entity.pdbx_description
1 polymer ?
#
loop_
_entity_poly.entity_id
_entity_poly.type
_entity_poly.pdbx_seq_one_letter_code
_entity_poly.pdbx_strand_id
1 'polypeptide(L)'
;MKKVGKLKPVHFFFKEYKMYLNFNKMKNVAKLFLISLIFIAHNINSQAITNVKTLLVENQYGNARLIITPNSYDMKAKKPTKSSGVYGLLVCYRYKGVQKALHQDLTYDFAKKGEKELFLGMSAKKSNISVGKVLFYRRDLVSANKYPKKSDCFK
;
A
#
# COMPACT_ATOMS: atom_id res chain seq x y z
N MET A 1 17.91 -59.84 68.24
CA MET A 1 17.39 -60.21 66.89
C MET A 1 16.83 -58.96 66.20
N LYS A 2 17.12 -58.80 64.90
CA LYS A 2 16.82 -57.64 64.03
C LYS A 2 15.31 -57.28 63.92
N LYS A 3 15.01 -55.97 63.88
CA LYS A 3 13.96 -55.34 63.03
C LYS A 3 14.50 -53.96 62.62
N VAL A 4 15.15 -53.84 61.45
CA VAL A 4 14.58 -53.50 60.12
C VAL A 4 13.78 -52.19 60.15
N GLY A 5 14.28 -51.22 59.39
CA GLY A 5 13.87 -49.82 59.43
C GLY A 5 12.54 -49.50 58.76
N LYS A 6 12.17 -48.23 58.89
CA LYS A 6 11.20 -47.55 58.03
C LYS A 6 11.62 -46.09 57.86
N LEU A 7 12.44 -45.86 56.84
CA LEU A 7 12.37 -44.63 56.05
C LEU A 7 11.03 -44.65 55.32
N LYS A 8 10.25 -43.56 55.36
CA LYS A 8 9.45 -43.05 54.24
C LYS A 8 8.78 -41.69 54.57
N PRO A 9 8.39 -40.92 53.54
CA PRO A 9 8.93 -39.58 53.29
C PRO A 9 7.82 -38.57 52.93
N VAL A 10 8.19 -37.50 52.21
CA VAL A 10 7.32 -36.68 51.34
C VAL A 10 6.46 -35.65 52.05
N HIS A 11 7.07 -34.56 52.50
CA HIS A 11 6.33 -33.30 52.68
C HIS A 11 6.92 -32.10 51.93
N PHE A 12 8.10 -32.24 51.33
CA PHE A 12 8.78 -31.12 50.70
C PHE A 12 8.53 -30.97 49.18
N PHE A 13 8.09 -32.04 48.51
CA PHE A 13 8.01 -32.06 47.04
C PHE A 13 6.73 -31.44 46.45
N PHE A 14 5.69 -31.15 47.24
CA PHE A 14 4.39 -30.74 46.70
C PHE A 14 4.22 -29.22 46.54
N LYS A 15 5.03 -28.40 47.21
CA LYS A 15 4.85 -26.93 47.23
C LYS A 15 5.47 -26.25 46.01
N GLU A 16 6.59 -26.78 45.50
CA GLU A 16 7.30 -26.19 44.34
C GLU A 16 6.56 -26.42 43.01
N TYR A 17 5.90 -27.57 42.84
CA TYR A 17 5.16 -27.87 41.60
C TYR A 17 3.97 -26.94 41.37
N LYS A 18 3.24 -26.55 42.42
CA LYS A 18 2.10 -25.62 42.30
C LYS A 18 2.52 -24.21 41.88
N MET A 19 3.72 -23.77 42.27
CA MET A 19 4.26 -22.48 41.90
C MET A 19 4.74 -22.45 40.44
N TYR A 20 5.40 -23.51 39.96
CA TYR A 20 5.83 -23.65 38.57
C TYR A 20 4.67 -23.74 37.57
N LEU A 21 3.58 -24.45 37.93
CA LEU A 21 2.38 -24.58 37.10
C LEU A 21 1.64 -23.25 36.92
N ASN A 22 1.54 -22.42 37.96
CA ASN A 22 0.91 -21.09 37.88
C ASN A 22 1.73 -20.10 37.04
N PHE A 23 3.06 -20.17 37.11
CA PHE A 23 3.94 -19.28 36.34
C PHE A 23 3.87 -19.56 34.82
N ASN A 24 3.81 -20.84 34.42
CA ASN A 24 3.65 -21.21 33.01
C ASN A 24 2.25 -20.88 32.46
N LYS A 25 1.20 -20.98 33.27
CA LYS A 25 -0.17 -20.61 32.87
C LYS A 25 -0.30 -19.10 32.63
N MET A 26 0.30 -18.26 33.48
CA MET A 26 0.32 -16.79 33.30
C MET A 26 1.15 -16.33 32.09
N LYS A 27 2.30 -16.97 31.82
CA LYS A 27 3.11 -16.69 30.62
C LYS A 27 2.37 -16.97 29.30
N ASN A 28 1.54 -18.02 29.29
CA ASN A 28 0.75 -18.38 28.10
C ASN A 28 -0.45 -17.44 27.89
N VAL A 29 -1.07 -16.94 28.97
CA VAL A 29 -2.14 -15.92 28.89
C VAL A 29 -1.59 -14.57 28.42
N ALA A 30 -0.41 -14.16 28.91
CA ALA A 30 0.26 -12.94 28.44
C ALA A 30 0.64 -13.03 26.94
N LYS A 31 1.10 -14.19 26.47
CA LYS A 31 1.35 -14.46 25.04
C LYS A 31 0.06 -14.36 24.20
N LEU A 32 -1.06 -14.91 24.67
CA LEU A 32 -2.34 -14.84 23.98
C LEU A 32 -2.89 -13.40 23.88
N PHE A 33 -2.69 -12.59 24.93
CA PHE A 33 -3.06 -11.16 24.91
C PHE A 33 -2.25 -10.35 23.89
N LEU A 34 -0.95 -10.65 23.77
CA LEU A 34 -0.06 -9.99 22.81
C LEU A 34 -0.40 -10.33 21.35
N ILE A 35 -0.83 -11.57 21.09
CA ILE A 35 -1.30 -12.00 19.75
C ILE A 35 -2.64 -11.34 19.39
N SER A 36 -3.55 -11.18 20.37
CA SER A 36 -4.84 -10.50 20.19
C SER A 36 -4.68 -9.02 19.81
N LEU A 37 -3.76 -8.29 20.44
CA LEU A 37 -3.52 -6.87 20.11
C LEU A 37 -2.99 -6.64 18.68
N ILE A 38 -2.27 -7.61 18.10
CA ILE A 38 -1.73 -7.50 16.73
C ILE A 38 -2.86 -7.64 15.67
N PHE A 39 -3.96 -8.31 16.00
CA PHE A 39 -5.09 -8.48 15.07
C PHE A 39 -5.98 -7.23 14.94
N ILE A 40 -6.05 -6.36 15.96
CA ILE A 40 -6.94 -5.18 15.95
C ILE A 40 -6.42 -4.08 15.01
N ALA A 41 -5.12 -4.05 14.70
CA ALA A 41 -4.50 -3.00 13.89
C ALA A 41 -4.76 -3.10 12.37
N HIS A 42 -5.47 -4.13 11.87
CA HIS A 42 -5.55 -4.40 10.42
C HIS A 42 -6.72 -3.73 9.69
N ASN A 43 -7.54 -2.90 10.35
CA ASN A 43 -8.54 -2.09 9.66
C ASN A 43 -7.92 -0.80 9.10
N ILE A 44 -6.92 -0.93 8.23
CA ILE A 44 -6.50 0.17 7.38
C ILE A 44 -7.66 0.39 6.40
N ASN A 45 -8.57 1.29 6.75
CA ASN A 45 -9.62 1.77 5.86
C ASN A 45 -8.96 2.35 4.62
N SER A 46 -8.82 1.53 3.58
CA SER A 46 -8.25 1.93 2.30
C SER A 46 -9.33 2.66 1.52
N GLN A 47 -9.05 3.94 1.26
CA GLN A 47 -9.99 4.90 0.70
C GLN A 47 -9.80 5.05 -0.80
N ALA A 48 -10.84 5.51 -1.50
CA ALA A 48 -10.75 5.68 -2.94
C ALA A 48 -10.05 7.00 -3.30
N ILE A 49 -9.18 7.00 -4.30
CA ILE A 49 -8.36 8.17 -4.66
C ILE A 49 -9.22 9.15 -5.46
N THR A 50 -9.20 10.41 -5.07
CA THR A 50 -9.97 11.50 -5.70
C THR A 50 -9.11 12.44 -6.51
N ASN A 51 -7.82 12.57 -6.18
CA ASN A 51 -6.88 13.40 -6.91
C ASN A 51 -5.45 12.85 -6.81
N VAL A 52 -4.60 13.28 -7.73
CA VAL A 52 -3.19 12.91 -7.80
C VAL A 52 -2.32 14.16 -7.86
N LYS A 53 -1.10 14.05 -7.35
CA LYS A 53 -0.03 15.03 -7.57
C LYS A 53 0.98 14.45 -8.55
N THR A 54 1.63 15.32 -9.30
CA THR A 54 2.62 14.94 -10.30
C THR A 54 3.95 15.61 -10.06
N LEU A 55 5.03 14.85 -10.19
CA LEU A 55 6.39 15.36 -10.06
C LEU A 55 7.25 14.91 -11.25
N LEU A 56 7.81 15.86 -11.97
CA LEU A 56 8.75 15.59 -13.06
C LEU A 56 10.18 15.53 -12.51
N VAL A 57 10.78 14.35 -12.55
CA VAL A 57 12.13 14.05 -12.05
C VAL A 57 13.01 13.49 -13.17
N GLU A 58 14.32 13.46 -12.95
CA GLU A 58 15.24 12.66 -13.75
C GLU A 58 15.63 11.43 -12.94
N ASN A 59 15.66 10.26 -13.57
CA ASN A 59 16.15 9.04 -12.93
C ASN A 59 17.69 9.00 -12.94
N GLN A 60 18.26 7.96 -12.32
CA GLN A 60 19.72 7.73 -12.26
C GLN A 60 20.41 7.63 -13.64
N TYR A 61 19.66 7.46 -14.72
CA TYR A 61 20.17 7.39 -16.09
C TYR A 61 19.94 8.70 -16.87
N GLY A 62 19.56 9.79 -16.21
CA GLY A 62 19.29 11.08 -16.83
C GLY A 62 18.01 11.15 -17.68
N ASN A 63 17.10 10.17 -17.52
CA ASN A 63 15.83 10.15 -18.23
C ASN A 63 14.71 10.77 -17.37
N ALA A 64 13.89 11.61 -17.99
CA ALA A 64 12.73 12.26 -17.42
C ALA A 64 11.64 11.24 -17.13
N ARG A 65 11.17 11.26 -15.88
CA ARG A 65 10.09 10.44 -15.35
C ARG A 65 9.04 11.33 -14.72
N LEU A 66 7.78 11.05 -15.00
CA LEU A 66 6.67 11.71 -14.34
C LEU A 66 6.13 10.78 -13.26
N ILE A 67 6.40 11.12 -12.01
CA ILE A 67 5.90 10.41 -10.84
C ILE A 67 4.50 10.91 -10.54
N ILE A 68 3.55 9.98 -10.46
CA ILE A 68 2.16 10.24 -10.12
C ILE A 68 1.90 9.59 -8.77
N THR A 69 1.49 10.39 -7.80
CA THR A 69 1.16 9.90 -6.45
C THR A 69 -0.26 10.32 -6.10
N PRO A 70 -1.02 9.49 -5.38
CA PRO A 70 -2.29 9.94 -4.80
C PRO A 70 -2.07 11.16 -3.91
N ASN A 71 -2.95 12.15 -4.04
CA ASN A 71 -2.88 13.38 -3.25
C ASN A 71 -4.03 13.49 -2.25
N SER A 72 -5.22 13.03 -2.63
CA SER A 72 -6.41 13.06 -1.78
C SER A 72 -7.23 11.79 -1.94
N TYR A 73 -7.94 11.46 -0.86
CA TYR A 73 -8.74 10.25 -0.74
C TYR A 73 -10.16 10.59 -0.30
N ASP A 74 -11.12 9.78 -0.75
CA ASP A 74 -12.49 9.79 -0.28
C ASP A 74 -12.59 8.91 0.97
N MET A 75 -12.67 9.56 2.13
CA MET A 75 -12.80 8.93 3.43
C MET A 75 -14.07 8.11 3.62
N LYS A 76 -15.07 8.28 2.74
CA LYS A 76 -16.37 7.59 2.80
C LYS A 76 -16.46 6.42 1.83
N ALA A 77 -15.64 6.39 0.78
CA ALA A 77 -15.67 5.35 -0.23
C ALA A 77 -14.88 4.10 0.18
N LYS A 78 -15.50 2.93 -0.03
CA LYS A 78 -14.83 1.63 0.12
C LYS A 78 -13.76 1.45 -0.96
N LYS A 79 -12.69 0.72 -0.61
CA LYS A 79 -11.56 0.40 -1.50
C LYS A 79 -12.02 -0.17 -2.84
N PRO A 80 -11.38 0.20 -3.97
CA PRO A 80 -11.51 -0.59 -5.19
C PRO A 80 -10.92 -1.99 -4.97
N THR A 81 -11.75 -3.01 -5.07
CA THR A 81 -11.34 -4.43 -5.03
C THR A 81 -10.65 -4.87 -6.33
N LYS A 82 -10.75 -4.04 -7.38
CA LYS A 82 -10.17 -4.31 -8.70
C LYS A 82 -8.69 -3.95 -8.75
N SER A 83 -7.91 -4.78 -9.42
CA SER A 83 -6.49 -4.56 -9.70
C SER A 83 -6.24 -3.72 -10.97
N SER A 84 -7.28 -3.43 -11.75
CA SER A 84 -7.23 -2.66 -13.00
C SER A 84 -8.54 -1.90 -13.24
N GLY A 85 -8.50 -0.89 -14.11
CA GLY A 85 -9.70 -0.29 -14.69
C GLY A 85 -10.48 0.68 -13.81
N VAL A 86 -9.91 1.16 -12.69
CA VAL A 86 -10.59 2.11 -11.79
C VAL A 86 -10.03 3.53 -11.97
N TYR A 87 -8.72 3.68 -11.94
CA TYR A 87 -8.06 4.97 -12.00
C TYR A 87 -7.42 5.21 -13.36
N GLY A 88 -7.91 6.21 -14.08
CA GLY A 88 -7.37 6.65 -15.36
C GLY A 88 -6.60 7.96 -15.24
N LEU A 89 -5.60 8.11 -16.10
CA LEU A 89 -4.82 9.33 -16.23
C LEU A 89 -4.59 9.68 -17.69
N LEU A 90 -4.90 10.92 -18.08
CA LEU A 90 -4.48 11.51 -19.34
C LEU A 90 -3.46 12.61 -19.08
N VAL A 91 -2.29 12.50 -19.69
CA VAL A 91 -1.19 13.47 -19.59
C VAL A 91 -0.96 14.07 -20.97
N CYS A 92 -1.18 15.37 -21.09
CA CYS A 92 -0.81 16.18 -22.24
C CYS A 92 0.53 16.87 -21.95
N TYR A 93 1.54 16.59 -22.77
CA TYR A 93 2.89 17.12 -22.56
C TYR A 93 3.54 17.46 -23.89
N ARG A 94 4.62 18.25 -23.86
CA ARG A 94 5.48 18.51 -25.01
C ARG A 94 6.83 17.85 -24.78
N TYR A 95 7.34 17.19 -25.82
CA TYR A 95 8.71 16.67 -25.86
C TYR A 95 9.43 17.28 -27.04
N LYS A 96 10.49 18.06 -26.77
CA LYS A 96 11.24 18.80 -27.80
C LYS A 96 10.32 19.63 -28.71
N GLY A 97 9.40 20.38 -28.11
CA GLY A 97 8.41 21.21 -28.83
C GLY A 97 7.22 20.44 -29.42
N VAL A 98 7.31 19.12 -29.59
CA VAL A 98 6.22 18.31 -30.15
C VAL A 98 5.21 17.92 -29.07
N GLN A 99 3.94 18.24 -29.30
CA GLN A 99 2.82 17.87 -28.42
C GLN A 99 2.60 16.35 -28.44
N LYS A 100 2.39 15.76 -27.27
CA LYS A 100 2.20 14.33 -27.04
C LYS A 100 1.12 14.11 -25.98
N ALA A 101 0.49 12.94 -26.07
CA ALA A 101 -0.57 12.53 -25.15
C ALA A 101 -0.34 11.09 -24.67
N LEU A 102 -0.35 10.90 -23.36
CA LEU A 102 -0.22 9.60 -22.72
C LEU A 102 -1.47 9.31 -21.91
N HIS A 103 -2.09 8.15 -22.16
CA HIS A 103 -3.26 7.69 -21.42
C HIS A 103 -2.91 6.37 -20.73
N GLN A 104 -3.08 6.31 -19.42
CA GLN A 104 -2.59 5.21 -18.59
C GLN A 104 -3.61 4.80 -17.54
N ASP A 105 -3.54 3.53 -17.16
CA ASP A 105 -4.21 2.98 -15.98
C ASP A 105 -3.26 3.06 -14.79
N LEU A 106 -3.75 3.59 -13.66
CA LEU A 106 -2.98 3.74 -12.43
C LEU A 106 -3.35 2.70 -11.36
N THR A 107 -4.40 1.92 -11.60
CA THR A 107 -5.05 1.08 -10.56
C THR A 107 -4.09 0.08 -9.95
N TYR A 108 -3.36 -0.64 -10.79
CA TYR A 108 -2.43 -1.66 -10.33
C TYR A 108 -1.29 -1.06 -9.51
N ASP A 109 -0.61 -0.04 -10.05
CA ASP A 109 0.55 0.56 -9.40
C ASP A 109 0.16 1.31 -8.12
N PHE A 110 -1.00 1.97 -8.07
CA PHE A 110 -1.52 2.54 -6.82
C PHE A 110 -1.84 1.47 -5.78
N ALA A 111 -2.40 0.33 -6.18
CA ALA A 111 -2.72 -0.75 -5.26
C ALA A 111 -1.49 -1.50 -4.74
N LYS A 112 -0.38 -1.53 -5.51
CA LYS A 112 0.81 -2.33 -5.19
C LYS A 112 2.01 -1.52 -4.70
N LYS A 113 2.24 -0.35 -5.27
CA LYS A 113 3.42 0.51 -5.02
C LYS A 113 3.06 1.82 -4.33
N GLY A 114 1.80 2.25 -4.41
CA GLY A 114 1.34 3.54 -3.88
C GLY A 114 1.62 4.72 -4.81
N GLU A 115 2.31 4.50 -5.94
CA GLU A 115 2.65 5.51 -6.93
C GLU A 115 2.80 4.90 -8.32
N LYS A 116 2.79 5.74 -9.35
CA LYS A 116 3.06 5.34 -10.73
C LYS A 116 4.17 6.20 -11.31
N GLU A 117 5.23 5.55 -11.79
CA GLU A 117 6.23 6.18 -12.63
C GLU A 117 5.81 6.08 -14.11
N LEU A 118 5.78 7.21 -14.81
CA LEU A 118 5.50 7.29 -16.24
C LEU A 118 6.74 7.67 -17.03
N PHE A 119 6.99 6.89 -18.08
CA PHE A 119 8.02 7.17 -19.07
C PHE A 119 7.48 8.09 -20.16
N LEU A 120 8.11 9.26 -20.33
CA LEU A 120 7.66 10.26 -21.30
C LEU A 120 8.41 10.23 -22.63
N GLY A 121 9.49 9.45 -22.73
CA GLY A 121 10.23 9.19 -23.97
C GLY A 121 11.65 8.68 -23.72
N MET A 122 12.19 7.95 -24.69
CA MET A 122 13.59 7.50 -24.69
C MET A 122 14.53 8.70 -24.70
N SER A 123 15.52 8.69 -23.80
CA SER A 123 16.52 9.75 -23.67
C SER A 123 15.90 11.14 -23.49
N ALA A 124 14.66 11.22 -22.99
CA ALA A 124 14.03 12.48 -22.68
C ALA A 124 14.70 13.05 -21.43
N LYS A 125 15.26 14.27 -21.49
CA LYS A 125 15.72 15.00 -20.30
C LYS A 125 14.58 15.85 -19.75
N LYS A 126 14.61 16.18 -18.46
CA LYS A 126 13.56 17.00 -17.82
C LYS A 126 13.43 18.36 -18.50
N SER A 127 14.53 18.97 -18.90
CA SER A 127 14.55 20.25 -19.63
C SER A 127 13.81 20.22 -20.98
N ASN A 128 13.69 19.05 -21.60
CA ASN A 128 13.03 18.88 -22.90
C ASN A 128 11.57 18.48 -22.79
N ILE A 129 11.04 18.40 -21.56
CA ILE A 129 9.67 18.00 -21.26
C ILE A 129 8.95 19.17 -20.61
N SER A 130 7.80 19.53 -21.16
CA SER A 130 6.85 20.45 -20.53
C SER A 130 5.53 19.72 -20.34
N VAL A 131 5.09 19.55 -19.09
CA VAL A 131 3.80 18.94 -18.78
C VAL A 131 2.75 20.05 -18.77
N GLY A 132 1.80 19.99 -19.70
CA GLY A 132 0.77 21.04 -19.85
C GLY A 132 -0.47 20.75 -19.02
N LYS A 133 -1.06 19.56 -19.18
CA LYS A 133 -2.31 19.18 -18.52
C LYS A 133 -2.25 17.74 -18.06
N VAL A 134 -2.66 17.51 -16.81
CA VAL A 134 -2.84 16.17 -16.26
C VAL A 134 -4.28 16.04 -15.79
N LEU A 135 -4.98 15.05 -16.34
CA LEU A 135 -6.37 14.75 -16.03
C LEU A 135 -6.45 13.37 -15.38
N PHE A 136 -6.72 13.38 -14.08
CA PHE A 136 -7.05 12.19 -13.31
C PHE A 136 -8.56 11.99 -13.28
N TYR A 137 -9.01 10.75 -13.42
CA TYR A 137 -10.43 10.44 -13.37
C TYR A 137 -10.70 8.98 -12.97
N ARG A 138 -11.92 8.75 -12.49
CA ARG A 138 -12.44 7.43 -12.12
C ARG A 138 -13.18 6.81 -13.28
N ARG A 139 -12.65 5.73 -13.83
CA ARG A 139 -13.25 4.96 -14.93
C ARG A 139 -14.52 4.23 -14.49
N ASP A 140 -14.61 3.83 -13.24
CA ASP A 140 -15.78 3.17 -12.67
C ASP A 140 -16.94 4.11 -12.34
N LEU A 141 -16.70 5.43 -12.28
CA LEU A 141 -17.73 6.44 -12.04
C LEU A 141 -18.22 7.16 -13.30
N VAL A 142 -17.58 6.91 -14.44
CA VAL A 142 -17.85 7.64 -15.69
C VAL A 142 -18.10 6.61 -16.80
N SER A 143 -19.04 6.90 -17.71
CA SER A 143 -19.27 6.03 -18.86
C SER A 143 -18.08 6.07 -19.83
N ALA A 144 -17.76 4.95 -20.47
CA ALA A 144 -16.55 4.83 -21.30
C ALA A 144 -16.47 5.86 -22.46
N ASN A 145 -17.62 6.26 -23.01
CA ASN A 145 -17.71 7.30 -24.04
C ASN A 145 -17.34 8.71 -23.55
N LYS A 146 -17.37 8.94 -22.23
CA LYS A 146 -17.02 10.20 -21.58
C LYS A 146 -15.58 10.23 -21.05
N TYR A 147 -14.81 9.17 -21.26
CA TYR A 147 -13.40 9.17 -20.87
C TYR A 147 -12.63 10.25 -21.63
N PRO A 148 -11.72 11.00 -20.95
CA PRO A 148 -10.80 11.90 -21.62
C PRO A 148 -10.03 11.16 -22.74
N LYS A 149 -10.05 11.73 -23.94
CA LYS A 149 -9.41 11.13 -25.13
C LYS A 149 -8.06 11.78 -25.35
N LYS A 150 -7.12 11.03 -25.93
CA LYS A 150 -5.80 11.60 -26.32
C LYS A 150 -5.94 12.79 -27.27
N SER A 151 -6.95 12.80 -28.13
CA SER A 151 -7.27 13.92 -29.03
C SER A 151 -7.57 15.23 -28.29
N ASP A 152 -8.03 15.18 -27.04
CA ASP A 152 -8.29 16.38 -26.23
C ASP A 152 -7.01 17.13 -25.87
N CYS A 153 -5.84 16.47 -26.00
CA CYS A 153 -4.54 17.08 -25.82
C CYS A 153 -4.02 17.81 -27.06
N PHE A 154 -4.76 17.89 -28.18
CA PHE A 154 -4.28 18.50 -29.44
C PHE A 154 -5.24 19.56 -30.00
N LYS A 155 -6.15 20.03 -29.17
CA LYS A 155 -7.08 21.12 -29.48
C LYS A 155 -6.43 22.46 -29.23
#